data_AF-A0A920VZ30-F1
#
_entry.id   AF-A0A920VZ30-F1
#
_cell.length_a   1.000
_cell.length_b   1.000
_cell.length_c   1.000
_cell.angle_alpha   90.00
_cell.angle_beta   90.00
_cell.angle_gamma   90.00
#
_symmetry.space_group_name_H-M   'P 1'
#
loop_
_entity.id
_entity.type
_entity.pdbx_description
1 polymer ?
#
loop_
_entity_poly.entity_id
_entity_poly.type
_entity_poly.pdbx_seq_one_letter_code
_entity_poly.pdbx_strand_id
1 'polypeptide(L)'
;MVPAVCFREKISELRGLCTKHKIGGIIAPNFAIGAVLMMKYSQDAAKYFPHAEVIELHHDGKVDAPSGTAIKTANLLAESRSSVPKKIADKEIISGARGANAENIRVHSVRLPGLVAHQEVIFGGQSQTLTIRHDSIHRDSFMPGSAWPAKK
;
A
#
# COMPACT_ATOMS: atom_id res chain seq x y z
N MET A 1 6.72 -9.45 -16.20
CA MET A 1 7.43 -9.37 -14.91
C MET A 1 8.84 -8.86 -15.20
N VAL A 2 9.11 -7.56 -15.00
CA VAL A 2 10.47 -7.03 -15.18
C VAL A 2 11.27 -7.46 -13.95
N PRO A 3 12.40 -8.18 -14.08
CA PRO A 3 13.11 -8.72 -12.94
C PRO A 3 13.58 -7.59 -12.02
N ALA A 4 13.31 -7.72 -10.72
CA ALA A 4 13.59 -6.69 -9.70
C ALA A 4 15.06 -6.23 -9.65
N VAL A 5 15.99 -7.03 -10.18
CA VAL A 5 17.42 -6.70 -10.33
C VAL A 5 17.62 -5.53 -11.29
N CYS A 6 16.96 -5.54 -12.45
CA CYS A 6 17.07 -4.51 -13.48
C CYS A 6 16.48 -3.14 -13.02
N PHE A 7 15.55 -3.16 -12.06
CA PHE A 7 14.93 -1.95 -11.55
C PHE A 7 15.84 -1.17 -10.59
N ARG A 8 16.57 -1.86 -9.70
CA ARG A 8 17.52 -1.19 -8.78
C ARG A 8 18.71 -0.60 -9.53
N GLU A 9 19.20 -1.30 -10.55
CA GLU A 9 20.28 -0.83 -11.42
C GLU A 9 19.88 0.46 -12.14
N LYS A 10 18.68 0.50 -12.74
CA LYS A 10 18.13 1.71 -13.38
C LYS A 10 17.93 2.87 -12.41
N ILE A 11 17.51 2.62 -11.17
CA ILE A 11 17.41 3.68 -10.15
C ILE A 11 18.81 4.25 -9.85
N SER A 12 19.83 3.39 -9.75
CA SER A 12 21.21 3.81 -9.51
C SER A 12 21.74 4.65 -10.67
N GLU A 13 21.48 4.22 -11.91
CA GLU A 13 21.82 4.95 -13.12
C GLU A 13 21.17 6.34 -13.16
N LEU A 14 19.85 6.41 -12.93
CA LEU A 14 19.09 7.66 -12.89
C LEU A 14 19.61 8.60 -11.80
N ARG A 15 19.96 8.08 -10.61
CA ARG A 15 20.61 8.88 -9.56
C ARG A 15 21.95 9.43 -10.04
N GLY A 16 22.78 8.60 -10.67
CA GLY A 16 24.08 9.02 -11.21
C GLY A 16 23.96 10.14 -12.24
N LEU A 17 22.98 10.03 -13.15
CA LEU A 17 22.66 11.07 -14.12
C LEU A 17 22.18 12.36 -13.45
N CYS A 18 21.26 12.28 -12.48
CA CYS A 18 20.78 13.45 -11.75
C CYS A 18 21.92 14.19 -11.04
N THR A 19 22.83 13.45 -10.37
CA THR A 19 24.00 14.04 -9.70
C THR A 19 24.98 14.67 -10.70
N LYS A 20 25.29 13.97 -11.80
CA LYS A 20 26.20 14.45 -12.84
C LYS A 20 25.72 15.75 -13.48
N HIS A 21 24.42 15.84 -13.77
CA HIS A 21 23.81 16.97 -14.45
C HIS A 21 23.26 18.05 -13.50
N LYS A 22 23.39 17.85 -12.18
CA LYS A 22 22.84 18.75 -11.13
C LYS A 22 21.34 19.03 -11.31
N ILE A 23 20.59 18.01 -11.72
CA ILE A 23 19.14 18.09 -11.89
C ILE A 23 18.43 17.31 -10.78
N GLY A 24 17.32 17.85 -10.28
CA GLY A 24 16.45 17.14 -9.34
C GLY A 24 15.65 16.05 -10.05
N GLY A 25 15.35 14.96 -9.33
CA GLY A 25 14.50 13.87 -9.84
C GLY A 25 13.73 13.20 -8.72
N ILE A 26 12.44 12.91 -8.96
CA ILE A 26 11.56 12.22 -8.01
C ILE A 26 11.05 10.94 -8.66
N ILE A 27 11.26 9.81 -7.98
CA ILE A 27 10.67 8.52 -8.33
C ILE A 27 9.55 8.27 -7.33
N ALA A 28 8.31 8.52 -7.75
CA ALA A 28 7.13 8.28 -6.94
C ALA A 28 6.35 7.09 -7.50
N PRO A 29 6.23 5.97 -6.77
CA PRO A 29 5.43 4.82 -7.20
C PRO A 29 3.93 5.08 -7.15
N ASN A 30 3.49 6.14 -6.46
CA ASN A 30 2.10 6.58 -6.40
C ASN A 30 2.05 8.12 -6.22
N PHE A 31 1.27 8.80 -7.07
CA PHE A 31 1.12 10.25 -7.05
C PHE A 31 -0.15 10.72 -6.30
N ALA A 32 -1.04 9.82 -5.89
CA ALA A 32 -2.15 10.20 -5.03
C ALA A 32 -1.62 10.51 -3.62
N ILE A 33 -1.55 11.80 -3.27
CA ILE A 33 -1.07 12.26 -1.96
C ILE A 33 -1.84 11.59 -0.83
N GLY A 34 -3.16 11.42 -0.99
CA GLY A 34 -4.01 10.72 -0.02
C GLY A 34 -3.59 9.27 0.22
N ALA A 35 -3.21 8.53 -0.84
CA ALA A 35 -2.72 7.16 -0.69
C ALA A 35 -1.37 7.11 0.04
N VAL A 36 -0.47 8.06 -0.25
CA VAL A 36 0.83 8.18 0.43
C VAL A 36 0.64 8.51 1.91
N LEU A 37 -0.25 9.44 2.23
CA LEU A 37 -0.58 9.79 3.62
C LEU A 37 -1.24 8.64 4.37
N MET A 38 -2.18 7.93 3.74
CA MET A 38 -2.78 6.71 4.31
C MET A 38 -1.69 5.69 4.65
N MET A 39 -0.78 5.38 3.73
CA MET A 39 0.33 4.45 4.03
C MET A 39 1.21 4.93 5.18
N LYS A 40 1.56 6.23 5.20
CA LYS A 40 2.38 6.82 6.28
C LYS A 40 1.69 6.72 7.63
N TYR A 41 0.42 7.12 7.72
CA TYR A 41 -0.32 7.09 8.98
C TYR A 41 -0.65 5.67 9.43
N SER A 42 -0.91 4.75 8.50
CA SER A 42 -1.03 3.33 8.82
C SER A 42 0.29 2.76 9.38
N GLN A 43 1.43 3.16 8.80
CA GLN A 43 2.75 2.78 9.33
C GLN A 43 2.96 3.29 10.76
N ASP A 44 2.61 4.56 11.04
CA ASP A 44 2.72 5.14 12.37
C ASP A 44 1.74 4.50 13.37
N ALA A 45 0.50 4.21 12.96
CA ALA A 45 -0.50 3.55 13.78
C ALA A 45 -0.10 2.11 14.17
N ALA A 46 0.59 1.38 13.28
CA ALA A 46 1.05 0.02 13.53
C ALA A 46 1.95 -0.14 14.76
N LYS A 47 2.67 0.93 15.15
CA LYS A 47 3.50 0.96 16.37
C LYS A 47 2.67 0.73 17.63
N TYR A 48 1.42 1.20 17.62
CA TYR A 48 0.48 1.12 18.74
C TYR A 48 -0.54 -0.02 18.57
N PHE A 49 -0.91 -0.33 17.33
CA PHE A 49 -1.87 -1.37 16.98
C PHE A 49 -1.21 -2.49 16.16
N PRO A 50 -0.70 -3.55 16.80
CA PRO A 50 -0.01 -4.63 16.09
C PRO A 50 -0.97 -5.52 15.27
N HIS A 51 -2.27 -5.50 15.58
CA HIS A 51 -3.31 -6.25 14.86
C HIS A 51 -3.90 -5.37 13.76
N ALA A 52 -3.58 -5.70 12.49
CA ALA A 52 -4.10 -4.97 11.34
C ALA A 52 -4.42 -5.89 10.17
N GLU A 53 -5.43 -5.52 9.37
CA GLU A 53 -5.74 -6.12 8.07
C GLU A 53 -5.88 -5.02 7.01
N VAL A 54 -5.55 -5.35 5.76
CA VAL A 54 -5.64 -4.44 4.61
C VAL A 54 -6.74 -4.90 3.68
N ILE A 55 -7.64 -4.01 3.29
CA ILE A 55 -8.67 -4.27 2.29
C ILE A 55 -8.46 -3.28 1.15
N GLU A 56 -8.32 -3.79 -0.07
CA GLU A 56 -8.18 -2.99 -1.28
C GLU A 56 -9.29 -3.30 -2.26
N LEU A 57 -9.81 -2.27 -2.92
CA LEU A 57 -10.91 -2.37 -3.85
C LEU A 57 -10.58 -1.64 -5.14
N HIS A 58 -10.79 -2.29 -6.28
CA HIS A 58 -10.53 -1.75 -7.60
C HIS A 58 -11.62 -2.15 -8.59
N HIS A 59 -11.64 -1.49 -9.75
CA HIS A 59 -12.46 -1.94 -10.87
C HIS A 59 -12.16 -3.41 -11.22
N ASP A 60 -13.15 -4.08 -11.81
CA ASP A 60 -13.10 -5.48 -12.26
C ASP A 60 -12.06 -5.75 -13.35
N GLY A 61 -11.75 -4.77 -14.19
CA GLY A 61 -10.69 -4.90 -15.21
C GLY A 61 -9.24 -4.97 -14.68
N LYS A 62 -9.01 -4.89 -13.36
CA LYS A 62 -7.64 -4.95 -12.78
C LYS A 62 -7.19 -6.41 -12.61
N VAL A 63 -6.14 -6.79 -13.34
CA VAL A 63 -5.66 -8.18 -13.47
C VAL A 63 -4.94 -8.68 -12.21
N ASP A 64 -4.20 -7.83 -11.51
CA ASP A 64 -3.39 -8.20 -10.36
C ASP A 64 -4.15 -8.11 -9.03
N ALA A 65 -3.95 -9.11 -8.17
CA ALA A 65 -4.43 -9.13 -6.79
C ALA A 65 -3.42 -9.87 -5.88
N PRO A 66 -3.09 -9.32 -4.68
CA PRO A 66 -3.43 -7.98 -4.21
C PRO A 66 -2.75 -6.87 -5.03
N SER A 67 -3.27 -5.64 -4.95
CA SER A 67 -2.63 -4.49 -5.59
C SER A 67 -1.21 -4.23 -5.04
N GLY A 68 -0.32 -3.66 -5.87
CA GLY A 68 1.03 -3.30 -5.43
C GLY A 68 1.06 -2.34 -4.24
N THR A 69 0.10 -1.41 -4.14
CA THR A 69 -0.05 -0.52 -2.98
C THR A 69 -0.40 -1.31 -1.72
N ALA A 70 -1.29 -2.31 -1.81
CA ALA A 70 -1.68 -3.12 -0.66
C ALA A 70 -0.52 -3.99 -0.15
N ILE A 71 0.26 -4.59 -1.06
CA ILE A 71 1.48 -5.33 -0.72
C ILE A 71 2.49 -4.40 -0.03
N LYS A 72 2.73 -3.20 -0.58
CA LYS A 72 3.64 -2.25 0.04
C LYS A 72 3.16 -1.80 1.42
N THR A 73 1.86 -1.59 1.57
CA THR A 73 1.24 -1.22 2.85
C THR A 73 1.43 -2.33 3.89
N ALA A 74 1.12 -3.58 3.54
CA ALA A 74 1.33 -4.73 4.43
C ALA A 74 2.79 -4.85 4.90
N ASN A 75 3.75 -4.67 4.00
CA ASN A 75 5.18 -4.68 4.35
C ASN A 75 5.54 -3.56 5.34
N LEU A 76 5.08 -2.32 5.08
CA LEU A 76 5.33 -1.18 5.99
C LEU A 76 4.72 -1.41 7.39
N LEU A 77 3.53 -2.00 7.46
CA LEU A 77 2.87 -2.38 8.70
C LEU A 77 3.69 -3.42 9.46
N ALA A 78 4.12 -4.47 8.76
CA ALA A 78 4.91 -5.56 9.35
C ALA A 78 6.29 -5.09 9.84
N GLU A 79 6.93 -4.16 9.13
CA GLU A 79 8.21 -3.55 9.50
C GLU A 79 8.08 -2.63 10.73
N SER A 80 6.92 -1.99 10.93
CA SER A 80 6.76 -0.91 11.93
C SER A 80 6.03 -1.34 13.20
N ARG A 81 5.38 -2.51 13.20
CA ARG A 81 4.65 -3.02 14.36
C ARG A 81 5.59 -3.31 15.53
N SER A 82 5.14 -3.01 16.74
CA SER A 82 5.89 -3.25 17.98
C SER A 82 6.01 -4.74 18.33
N SER A 83 5.09 -5.57 17.85
CA SER A 83 5.10 -7.02 18.05
C SER A 83 4.35 -7.74 16.95
N VAL A 84 4.71 -9.00 16.71
CA VAL A 84 3.97 -9.88 15.79
C VAL A 84 2.78 -10.48 16.54
N PRO A 85 1.53 -10.25 16.10
CA PRO A 85 0.36 -10.89 16.68
C PRO A 85 0.51 -12.42 16.75
N LYS A 86 0.05 -13.01 17.85
CA LYS A 86 -0.06 -14.47 17.92
C LYS A 86 -1.02 -14.94 16.83
N LYS A 87 -0.61 -15.98 16.12
CA LYS A 87 -1.49 -16.64 15.15
C LYS A 87 -2.71 -17.17 15.90
N ILE A 88 -3.88 -16.68 15.54
CA ILE A 88 -5.15 -17.19 16.05
C ILE A 88 -5.40 -18.53 15.38
N ALA A 89 -5.82 -19.54 16.14
CA ALA A 89 -6.30 -20.78 15.57
C ALA A 89 -7.55 -20.48 14.73
N ASP A 90 -7.41 -20.54 13.41
CA ASP A 90 -8.49 -20.35 12.46
C ASP A 90 -8.72 -21.64 11.65
N LYS A 91 -9.99 -21.89 11.32
CA LYS A 91 -10.41 -22.95 10.39
C LYS A 91 -11.22 -22.31 9.28
N GLU A 92 -10.67 -22.32 8.08
CA GLU A 92 -11.41 -21.90 6.89
C GLU A 92 -12.42 -22.98 6.50
N ILE A 93 -13.72 -22.65 6.56
CA ILE A 93 -14.79 -23.51 6.03
C ILE A 93 -14.76 -23.45 4.50
N ILE A 94 -14.54 -22.26 3.95
CA ILE A 94 -14.35 -21.99 2.53
C ILE A 94 -12.90 -21.56 2.34
N SER A 95 -12.18 -22.24 1.46
CA SER A 95 -10.78 -21.92 1.17
C SER A 95 -10.62 -20.46 0.73
N GLY A 96 -9.68 -19.75 1.34
CA GLY A 96 -9.38 -18.35 1.03
C GLY A 96 -10.23 -17.33 1.80
N ALA A 97 -11.13 -17.77 2.70
CA ALA A 97 -12.01 -16.88 3.46
C ALA A 97 -11.27 -15.86 4.34
N ARG A 98 -10.02 -16.12 4.76
CA ARG A 98 -9.20 -15.17 5.54
C ARG A 98 -8.34 -14.24 4.68
N GLY A 99 -8.44 -14.33 3.35
CA GLY A 99 -7.64 -13.53 2.43
C GLY A 99 -6.17 -13.95 2.37
N ALA A 100 -5.41 -13.23 1.56
CA ALA A 100 -3.97 -13.45 1.40
C ALA A 100 -3.21 -13.11 2.70
N ASN A 101 -2.04 -13.71 2.89
CA ASN A 101 -1.14 -13.39 4.00
C ASN A 101 0.16 -12.79 3.45
N ALA A 102 0.43 -11.54 3.83
CA ALA A 102 1.70 -10.87 3.56
C ALA A 102 2.33 -10.49 4.91
N GLU A 103 3.42 -11.14 5.30
CA GLU A 103 4.16 -10.83 6.54
C GLU A 103 3.32 -10.88 7.84
N ASN A 104 2.38 -11.82 7.94
CA ASN A 104 1.40 -11.94 9.02
C ASN A 104 0.39 -10.77 9.09
N ILE A 105 0.17 -10.09 7.97
CA ILE A 105 -0.93 -9.14 7.75
C ILE A 105 -1.87 -9.76 6.72
N ARG A 106 -3.18 -9.81 7.04
CA ARG A 106 -4.18 -10.28 6.08
C ARG A 106 -4.48 -9.20 5.06
N VAL A 107 -4.59 -9.60 3.80
CA VAL A 107 -4.88 -8.70 2.67
C VAL A 107 -6.06 -9.25 1.88
N HIS A 108 -7.06 -8.41 1.65
CA HIS A 108 -8.29 -8.74 0.94
C HIS A 108 -8.45 -7.86 -0.29
N SER A 109 -8.88 -8.45 -1.40
CA SER A 109 -8.97 -7.77 -2.70
C SER A 109 -10.39 -7.87 -3.24
N VAL A 110 -11.02 -6.72 -3.46
CA VAL A 110 -12.36 -6.61 -4.06
C VAL A 110 -12.26 -6.08 -5.49
N ARG A 111 -12.98 -6.71 -6.41
CA ARG A 111 -13.01 -6.36 -7.84
C ARG A 111 -14.47 -6.24 -8.28
N LEU A 112 -14.94 -5.02 -8.50
CA LEU A 112 -16.33 -4.75 -8.88
C LEU A 112 -16.43 -3.60 -9.89
N PRO A 113 -17.41 -3.63 -10.81
CA PRO A 113 -17.76 -2.47 -11.63
C PRO A 113 -18.08 -1.25 -10.76
N GLY A 114 -17.70 -0.06 -11.25
CA GLY A 114 -17.97 1.22 -10.57
C GLY A 114 -16.92 1.65 -9.53
N LEU A 115 -16.08 0.72 -9.06
CA LEU A 115 -14.92 1.06 -8.23
C LEU A 115 -13.78 1.60 -9.09
N VAL A 116 -12.93 2.45 -8.53
CA VAL A 116 -11.72 2.96 -9.22
C VAL A 116 -10.48 2.41 -8.53
N ALA A 117 -10.12 2.99 -7.38
CA ALA A 117 -9.04 2.52 -6.53
C ALA A 117 -9.27 2.99 -5.09
N HIS A 118 -9.39 2.04 -4.18
CA HIS A 118 -9.72 2.26 -2.79
C HIS A 118 -8.84 1.35 -1.94
N GLN A 119 -8.43 1.84 -0.78
CA GLN A 119 -7.76 1.00 0.20
C GLN A 119 -8.07 1.48 1.60
N GLU A 120 -8.29 0.54 2.49
CA GLU A 120 -8.43 0.76 3.92
C GLU A 120 -7.50 -0.19 4.70
N VAL A 121 -7.03 0.32 5.83
CA VAL A 121 -6.31 -0.46 6.83
C VAL A 121 -7.14 -0.41 8.10
N ILE A 122 -7.54 -1.58 8.58
CA ILE A 122 -8.33 -1.73 9.80
C ILE A 122 -7.39 -2.24 10.89
N PHE A 123 -7.37 -1.53 12.01
CA PHE A 123 -6.60 -1.86 13.20
C PHE A 123 -7.54 -2.27 14.33
N GLY A 124 -7.22 -3.39 14.99
CA GLY A 124 -7.92 -3.88 16.16
C GLY A 124 -7.19 -3.52 17.46
N GLY A 125 -7.92 -3.01 18.45
CA GLY A 125 -7.44 -2.78 19.80
C GLY A 125 -8.48 -3.17 20.86
N GLN A 126 -8.10 -3.15 22.13
CA GLN A 126 -9.04 -3.44 23.21
C GLN A 126 -10.16 -2.39 23.22
N SER A 127 -11.40 -2.85 23.01
CA SER A 127 -12.62 -2.03 22.98
C SER A 127 -12.60 -0.89 21.97
N GLN A 128 -11.78 -1.00 20.91
CA GLN A 128 -11.70 0.03 19.87
C GLN A 128 -11.25 -0.55 18.53
N THR A 129 -11.59 0.16 17.47
CA THR A 129 -11.03 -0.07 16.14
C THR A 129 -10.61 1.27 15.56
N LEU A 130 -9.55 1.27 14.76
CA LEU A 130 -9.10 2.41 13.99
C LEU A 130 -9.10 2.01 12.52
N THR A 131 -9.75 2.81 11.67
CA THR A 131 -9.73 2.61 10.22
C THR A 131 -9.11 3.81 9.56
N ILE A 132 -8.12 3.58 8.70
CA ILE A 132 -7.53 4.61 7.85
C ILE A 132 -7.85 4.23 6.41
N ARG A 133 -8.56 5.12 5.71
CA ARG A 133 -9.11 4.84 4.38
C ARG A 133 -8.75 5.94 3.39
N HIS A 134 -8.49 5.52 2.15
CA HIS A 134 -8.32 6.40 1.01
C HIS A 134 -9.17 5.91 -0.16
N ASP A 135 -9.93 6.83 -0.74
CA ASP A 135 -10.77 6.60 -1.91
C ASP A 135 -10.32 7.52 -3.05
N SER A 136 -9.88 6.93 -4.16
CA SER A 136 -9.74 7.66 -5.42
C SER A 136 -11.03 7.54 -6.20
N ILE A 137 -11.79 8.63 -6.27
CA ILE A 137 -13.10 8.67 -6.92
C ILE A 137 -12.97 8.88 -8.43
N HIS A 138 -11.85 9.45 -8.87
CA HIS A 138 -11.53 9.67 -10.28
C HIS A 138 -10.01 9.56 -10.51
N ARG A 139 -9.59 9.28 -11.74
CA ARG A 139 -8.16 9.15 -12.10
C ARG A 139 -7.39 10.47 -11.96
N ASP A 140 -8.08 11.60 -11.88
CA ASP A 140 -7.44 12.89 -11.63
C ASP A 140 -6.80 12.97 -10.23
N SER A 141 -7.12 12.06 -9.31
CA SER A 141 -6.50 11.99 -7.98
C SER A 141 -4.98 11.80 -8.03
N PHE A 142 -4.43 11.32 -9.15
CA PHE A 142 -2.99 11.15 -9.36
C PHE A 142 -2.30 12.43 -9.88
N MET A 143 -3.04 13.41 -10.41
CA MET A 143 -2.48 14.60 -11.07
C MET A 143 -1.84 15.64 -10.14
N PRO A 144 -2.38 15.94 -8.93
CA PRO A 144 -1.75 16.90 -8.03
C PRO A 144 -0.34 16.47 -7.58
N GLY A 145 -0.13 15.18 -7.35
CA GLY A 145 1.17 14.67 -6.92
C GLY A 145 2.21 14.66 -8.04
N SER A 146 1.83 14.54 -9.31
CA SER A 146 2.78 14.63 -10.42
C SER A 146 3.27 16.06 -10.68
N ALA A 147 2.47 17.07 -10.31
CA ALA A 147 2.86 18.49 -10.43
C ALA A 147 3.67 19.02 -9.23
N TRP A 148 3.64 18.34 -8.08
CA TRP A 148 4.35 18.76 -6.87
C TRP A 148 5.88 18.77 -6.99
N PRO A 149 6.54 17.77 -7.62
CA PRO A 149 7.99 17.75 -7.84
C PRO A 149 8.50 18.94 -8.66
N ALA A 150 7.70 19.44 -9.61
CA ALA A 150 8.11 20.47 -10.57
C ALA A 150 8.11 21.89 -9.98
N LYS A 151 7.64 22.07 -8.73
CA LYS A 151 7.53 23.37 -8.05
C LYS A 151 8.60 23.60 -6.97
N LYS A 152 9.56 22.68 -6.81
CA LYS A 152 10.71 22.80 -5.89
C LYS A 152 12.02 22.70 -6.66
#